data_AF-A0A6B8M3X1-F1
#
_entry.id   AF-A0A6B8M3X1-F1
#
_cell.length_a   1.000
_cell.length_b   1.000
_cell.length_c   1.000
_cell.angle_alpha   90.00
_cell.angle_beta   90.00
_cell.angle_gamma   90.00
#
_symmetry.space_group_name_H-M   'P 1'
#
loop_
_entity.id
_entity.type
_entity.pdbx_description
1 polymer ?
#
loop_
_entity_poly.entity_id
_entity_poly.type
_entity_poly.pdbx_seq_one_letter_code
_entity_poly.pdbx_strand_id
1 'polypeptide(L)' 'MNNAAAIRTLSASRIESLKAAFVALVIGLGLVYGAGFANSETVHDAAHDSRHALSFPCH' A
#
# COMPACT_ATOMS: atom_id res chain seq x y z
N MET A 1 26.50 28.72 -3.66
CA MET A 1 25.38 29.02 -2.74
C MET A 1 24.21 28.02 -2.95
N ASN A 2 24.45 26.70 -3.00
CA ASN A 2 23.48 25.78 -3.65
C ASN A 2 23.10 24.56 -2.80
N ASN A 3 23.83 24.27 -1.71
CA ASN A 3 23.60 23.06 -0.91
C ASN A 3 22.32 23.13 -0.09
N ALA A 4 21.92 24.32 0.37
CA ALA A 4 20.69 24.50 1.15
C ALA A 4 19.43 24.21 0.32
N ALA A 5 19.41 24.58 -0.97
CA ALA A 5 18.29 24.29 -1.87
C ALA A 5 18.19 22.79 -2.20
N ALA A 6 19.33 22.11 -2.39
CA ALA A 6 19.38 20.67 -2.61
C ALA A 6 18.88 19.87 -1.40
N ILE A 7 19.30 20.23 -0.19
CA ILE A 7 18.84 19.58 1.06
C ILE A 7 17.32 19.76 1.27
N ARG A 8 16.78 20.95 0.99
CA ARG A 8 15.33 21.20 1.08
C ARG A 8 14.54 20.37 0.09
N THR A 9 15.05 20.21 -1.13
CA THR A 9 14.40 19.40 -2.18
C THR A 9 14.41 17.91 -1.80
N LEU A 10 15.54 17.38 -1.33
CA LEU A 10 15.63 15.99 -0.85
C LEU A 10 14.72 15.74 0.35
N SER A 11 14.67 16.67 1.32
CA SER A 11 13.78 16.59 2.47
C SER A 11 12.31 16.59 2.05
N ALA A 12 11.92 17.47 1.12
CA ALA A 12 10.57 17.50 0.57
C ALA A 12 10.21 16.18 -0.14
N SER A 13 11.08 15.65 -1.00
CA SER A 13 10.85 14.35 -1.67
C SER A 13 10.70 13.21 -0.66
N ARG A 14 11.50 13.18 0.42
CA ARG A 14 11.38 12.16 1.47
C ARG A 14 10.07 12.26 2.24
N ILE A 15 9.59 13.47 2.52
CA ILE A 15 8.28 13.69 3.16
C ILE A 15 7.16 13.19 2.25
N GLU A 16 7.21 13.48 0.95
CA GLU A 16 6.20 12.98 0.00
C GLU A 16 6.23 11.44 -0.11
N SER A 17 7.41 10.82 -0.15
CA SER A 17 7.53 9.37 -0.11
C SER A 17 6.95 8.77 1.18
N LEU A 18 7.19 9.39 2.34
CA LEU A 18 6.63 8.93 3.61
C LEU A 18 5.11 9.09 3.66
N LYS A 19 4.56 10.17 3.10
CA LYS A 19 3.12 10.36 2.97
C LYS A 19 2.50 9.26 2.11
N ALA A 20 3.08 8.98 0.94
CA ALA A 20 2.61 7.91 0.07
C ALA A 20 2.70 6.53 0.76
N ALA A 21 3.82 6.24 1.43
CA ALA A 21 4.00 5.01 2.19
C ALA A 21 2.99 4.87 3.33
N PHE A 22 2.69 5.96 4.04
CA PHE A 22 1.69 5.97 5.11
C PHE A 22 0.29 5.67 4.57
N VAL A 23 -0.10 6.30 3.46
CA VAL A 23 -1.40 6.01 2.80
C VAL A 23 -1.46 4.54 2.37
N ALA A 24 -0.40 4.04 1.73
CA ALA A 24 -0.32 2.64 1.32
C ALA A 24 -0.41 1.68 2.51
N LEU A 25 0.24 2.01 3.64
CA LEU A 25 0.17 1.23 4.88
C LEU A 25 -1.25 1.19 5.43
N VAL A 26 -1.93 2.33 5.53
CA VAL A 26 -3.31 2.40 6.04
C VAL A 26 -4.26 1.58 5.16
N ILE A 27 -4.13 1.71 3.83
CA ILE A 27 -4.92 0.90 2.88
C ILE A 27 -4.61 -0.59 3.05
N GLY A 28 -3.33 -0.96 3.10
CA GLY A 28 -2.90 -2.34 3.26
C GLY A 28 -3.40 -2.98 4.55
N LEU A 29 -3.29 -2.26 5.68
CA LEU A 29 -3.85 -2.71 6.96
C LEU A 29 -5.37 -2.87 6.91
N GLY A 30 -6.07 -1.93 6.25
CA GLY A 30 -7.51 -2.02 6.03
C GLY A 30 -7.92 -3.24 5.23
N LEU A 31 -7.18 -3.57 4.16
CA LEU A 31 -7.42 -4.77 3.36
C LEU A 31 -7.18 -6.05 4.15
N VAL A 32 -6.07 -6.14 4.89
CA VAL A 32 -5.72 -7.33 5.69
C VAL A 32 -6.74 -7.54 6.80
N TYR A 33 -7.07 -6.49 7.56
CA TYR A 33 -8.03 -6.61 8.65
C TYR A 33 -9.46 -6.85 8.12
N GLY A 34 -9.84 -6.12 7.07
CA GLY A 34 -11.14 -6.22 6.43
C GLY A 34 -11.42 -7.62 5.86
N ALA A 35 -10.47 -8.21 5.14
CA ALA A 35 -10.64 -9.56 4.61
C ALA A 35 -10.40 -10.65 5.66
N GLY A 36 -9.42 -10.47 6.56
CA GLY A 36 -9.03 -11.48 7.55
C GLY A 36 -10.03 -11.66 8.70
N PHE A 37 -10.78 -10.61 9.06
CA PHE A 37 -11.81 -10.63 10.11
C PHE A 37 -13.22 -10.33 9.56
N ALA A 38 -13.43 -10.49 8.25
CA ALA A 38 -14.76 -10.41 7.68
C ALA A 38 -15.65 -11.51 8.27
N ASN A 39 -16.82 -11.14 8.80
CA ASN A 39 -17.86 -12.11 9.13
C ASN A 39 -18.57 -12.65 7.87
N SER A 40 -18.38 -11.99 6.72
CA SER A 40 -18.92 -12.43 5.44
C SER A 40 -17.91 -13.35 4.74
N GLU A 41 -18.30 -14.61 4.57
CA GLU A 41 -17.55 -15.61 3.80
C GLU A 41 -17.27 -15.11 2.37
N THR A 42 -18.24 -14.44 1.73
CA THR A 42 -18.09 -13.90 0.37
C THR A 42 -16.95 -12.90 0.24
N VAL A 43 -16.75 -12.02 1.22
CA VAL A 43 -15.67 -11.01 1.18
C VAL A 43 -14.31 -11.66 1.41
N HIS A 44 -14.25 -12.64 2.31
CA HIS A 44 -13.05 -13.41 2.57
C HIS A 44 -12.63 -14.23 1.34
N ASP A 45 -13.58 -14.96 0.75
CA ASP A 45 -13.35 -15.80 -0.43
C ASP A 45 -12.97 -14.97 -1.65
N ALA A 46 -13.63 -13.83 -1.88
CA ALA A 46 -13.25 -12.92 -2.97
C ALA A 46 -11.81 -12.39 -2.83
N ALA A 47 -11.35 -12.13 -1.61
CA ALA A 47 -9.96 -11.74 -1.36
C ALA A 47 -8.98 -12.90 -1.61
N HIS A 48 -9.34 -14.12 -1.21
CA HIS A 48 -8.58 -15.34 -1.49
C HIS A 48 -8.48 -15.63 -3.00
N ASP A 49 -9.59 -15.53 -3.73
CA ASP A 49 -9.66 -15.72 -5.18
C ASP A 49 -8.86 -14.66 -5.93
N SER A 50 -8.93 -13.40 -5.48
CA SER A 50 -8.11 -12.31 -6.05
C SER A 50 -6.62 -12.61 -5.92
N ARG A 51 -6.16 -13.14 -4.77
CA ARG A 51 -4.76 -13.54 -4.60
C ARG A 51 -4.39 -14.69 -5.55
N HIS A 52 -5.27 -15.67 -5.74
CA HIS A 52 -5.04 -16.76 -6.70
C HIS A 52 -5.01 -16.25 -8.15
N ALA A 53 -5.89 -15.31 -8.51
CA ALA A 53 -5.94 -14.68 -9.84
C ALA A 53 -4.73 -13.77 -10.11
N LEU A 54 -4.20 -13.10 -9.09
CA LEU A 54 -2.97 -12.30 -9.20
C LEU A 54 -1.70 -13.15 -9.25
N SER A 55 -1.77 -14.40 -8.75
CA SER A 55 -0.71 -15.39 -8.87
C SER A 55 -0.84 -16.25 -10.14
N PHE A 56 -1.83 -15.96 -11.00
CA PHE A 56 -2.02 -16.61 -12.30
C PHE A 56 -0.91 -16.16 -13.26
N PRO A 57 -0.29 -17.07 -14.03
CA PRO A 57 0.90 -16.75 -14.80
C PRO A 57 0.58 -15.72 -15.88
N CYS A 58 1.26 -14.57 -15.83
CA CYS A 58 1.27 -13.60 -16.92
C CYS A 58 2.21 -14.03 -18.07
N HIS A 59 2.83 -15.22 -17.99
CA HIS A 59 4.23 -15.49 -18.36
C HIS A 59 5.21 -15.17 -17.25
#